data_AF-A0A059Y229-F1
#
_entry.id   AF-A0A059Y229-F1
#
_cell.length_a   1.000
_cell.length_b   1.000
_cell.length_c   1.000
_cell.angle_alpha   90.00
_cell.angle_beta   90.00
_cell.angle_gamma   90.00
#
_symmetry.space_group_name_H-M   'P 1'
#
loop_
_entity.id
_entity.type
_entity.pdbx_description
1 polymer ?
#
loop_
_entity_poly.entity_id
_entity_poly.type
_entity_poly.pdbx_seq_one_letter_code
_entity_poly.pdbx_strand_id
1 'polypeptide(L)'
;MLVADALTWYEDAAEGHVTIPNSSSTLIAPSFSPEPTLGEFCIGNEIPFAAPWHDRPRVHRLVPMSSPGDDIVRLIESEDAKSWLKENIGFDPFQFEEWLGSISLIAPDPLFSDVWIKILEKKPDGSEKILLQAHRRKFETYPEDDVNKVSVVTLHERPSGWKNASPSSFDSDGILILNMPDPAWKVGYAISCPTRGLLRMLPPSPFFREINTAINITNTTWDVSVPSGGRRKPESSYRTNRITHSSVVQVGGRFPISGATRLLQLQGAKEERLRIASAPQKLLGERETLFTELTAPERQQMRKDAEEYVGNLVAEANRRVIFVDPHFCLRELFNFALRPRREGVKVIIVTGLICQNEMPPGLFSEGTPETSPTEDKPSVEMDKFYPGYRIKKELDRLRPQLGQGTPDVFIMPGGKDRLLFHDRFLVIDDLVWFCGPSFNELGERIGLISQAHESSAIIKVIEMVLDPRFSLEVESI
;
A
#
# COMPACT_ATOMS: atom_id res chain seq x y z
N MET A 1 -47.38 -17.30 5.57
CA MET A 1 -47.50 -17.39 4.11
C MET A 1 -46.90 -18.72 3.70
N LEU A 2 -47.66 -19.56 3.00
CA LEU A 2 -47.12 -20.79 2.43
C LEU A 2 -46.21 -20.43 1.25
N VAL A 3 -45.31 -21.33 0.84
CA VAL A 3 -44.42 -21.10 -0.31
C VAL A 3 -45.22 -20.83 -1.59
N ALA A 4 -46.35 -21.53 -1.77
CA ALA A 4 -47.25 -21.32 -2.90
C ALA A 4 -47.80 -19.88 -2.92
N ASP A 5 -48.31 -19.38 -1.78
CA ASP A 5 -48.83 -18.02 -1.67
C ASP A 5 -47.77 -16.96 -2.00
N ALA A 6 -46.52 -17.19 -1.58
CA ALA A 6 -45.41 -16.28 -1.86
C ALA A 6 -45.04 -16.25 -3.35
N LEU A 7 -45.09 -17.40 -4.03
CA LEU A 7 -44.83 -17.50 -5.47
C LEU A 7 -45.96 -16.84 -6.26
N THR A 8 -47.22 -17.11 -5.91
CA THR A 8 -48.37 -16.46 -6.53
C THR A 8 -48.30 -14.94 -6.37
N TRP A 9 -48.00 -14.45 -5.16
CA TRP A 9 -47.80 -13.01 -4.93
C TRP A 9 -46.68 -12.41 -5.80
N TYR A 10 -45.60 -13.16 -6.02
CA TYR A 10 -44.49 -12.72 -6.86
C TYR A 10 -44.87 -12.68 -8.35
N GLU A 11 -45.63 -13.67 -8.82
CA GLU A 11 -46.17 -13.72 -10.19
C GLU A 11 -47.17 -12.58 -10.42
N ASP A 12 -48.09 -12.35 -9.49
CA ASP A 12 -49.04 -11.22 -9.53
C ASP A 12 -48.28 -9.88 -9.60
N ALA A 13 -47.22 -9.74 -8.81
CA ALA A 13 -46.37 -8.55 -8.83
C ALA A 13 -45.67 -8.35 -10.18
N ALA A 14 -45.26 -9.43 -10.86
CA ALA A 14 -44.67 -9.37 -12.20
C ALA A 14 -45.66 -8.86 -13.25
N GLU A 15 -46.96 -9.09 -13.05
CA GLU A 15 -48.05 -8.57 -13.86
C GLU A 15 -48.45 -7.13 -13.49
N GLY A 16 -47.81 -6.54 -12.48
CA GLY A 16 -48.09 -5.19 -11.99
C GLY A 16 -49.09 -5.12 -10.84
N HIS A 17 -49.54 -6.27 -10.32
CA HIS A 17 -50.47 -6.37 -9.20
C HIS A 17 -49.72 -6.55 -7.88
N VAL A 18 -49.11 -5.46 -7.39
CA VAL A 18 -48.37 -5.48 -6.12
C VAL A 18 -49.31 -5.22 -4.94
N THR A 19 -49.42 -6.18 -4.02
CA THR A 19 -50.18 -6.02 -2.77
C THR A 19 -49.23 -6.05 -1.56
N ILE A 20 -49.60 -5.36 -0.49
CA ILE A 20 -48.84 -5.46 0.77
C ILE A 20 -49.22 -6.80 1.43
N PRO A 21 -48.25 -7.69 1.75
CA PRO A 21 -48.54 -8.93 2.46
C PRO A 21 -49.33 -8.69 3.76
N ASN A 22 -50.38 -9.47 3.97
CA ASN A 22 -51.31 -9.36 5.11
C ASN A 22 -52.12 -8.04 5.17
N SER A 23 -52.25 -7.33 4.05
CA SER A 23 -53.09 -6.13 3.91
C SER A 23 -53.99 -6.24 2.68
N SER A 24 -55.11 -5.51 2.70
CA SER A 24 -56.00 -5.37 1.54
C SER A 24 -55.56 -4.24 0.59
N SER A 25 -54.44 -3.57 0.86
CA SER A 25 -53.95 -2.45 0.07
C SER A 25 -53.10 -2.91 -1.11
N THR A 26 -53.48 -2.47 -2.31
CA THR A 26 -52.67 -2.55 -3.53
C THR A 26 -51.75 -1.33 -3.61
N LEU A 27 -50.50 -1.56 -3.97
CA LEU A 27 -49.51 -0.51 -4.22
C LEU A 27 -49.54 -0.10 -5.69
N ILE A 28 -49.36 1.19 -5.95
CA ILE A 28 -49.05 1.68 -7.30
C ILE A 28 -47.57 1.38 -7.53
N ALA A 29 -47.29 0.40 -8.39
CA ALA A 29 -45.94 -0.01 -8.73
C ALA A 29 -45.59 0.45 -10.16
N PRO A 30 -44.30 0.71 -10.45
CA PRO A 30 -43.85 0.94 -11.82
C PRO A 30 -43.96 -0.35 -12.64
N SER A 31 -43.77 -0.25 -13.95
CA SER A 31 -43.58 -1.45 -14.76
C SER A 31 -42.29 -2.16 -14.36
N PHE A 32 -42.36 -3.48 -14.22
CA PHE A 32 -41.21 -4.32 -13.91
C PHE A 32 -40.68 -5.04 -15.14
N SER A 33 -39.37 -5.29 -15.16
CA SER A 33 -38.75 -6.29 -16.03
C SER A 33 -38.11 -7.39 -15.19
N PRO A 34 -38.30 -8.67 -15.53
CA PRO A 34 -37.60 -9.77 -14.86
C PRO A 34 -36.10 -9.73 -15.19
N GLU A 35 -35.26 -10.03 -14.21
CA GLU A 35 -33.82 -10.26 -14.35
C GLU A 35 -33.37 -11.37 -13.37
N PRO A 36 -32.95 -12.55 -13.86
CA PRO A 36 -32.92 -12.99 -15.26
C PRO A 36 -34.34 -13.32 -15.77
N THR A 37 -34.47 -14.08 -16.86
CA THR A 37 -35.81 -14.51 -17.35
C THR A 37 -36.51 -15.38 -16.29
N LEU A 38 -37.84 -15.25 -16.17
CA LEU A 38 -38.62 -16.01 -15.20
C LEU A 38 -38.38 -17.53 -15.34
N GLY A 39 -38.08 -18.18 -14.22
CA GLY A 39 -37.67 -19.59 -14.17
C GLY A 39 -36.16 -19.80 -14.09
N GLU A 40 -35.36 -18.77 -14.39
CA GLU A 40 -33.92 -18.73 -14.17
C GLU A 40 -33.57 -17.97 -12.89
N PHE A 41 -32.36 -18.19 -12.39
CA PHE A 41 -31.84 -17.48 -11.22
C PHE A 41 -30.38 -17.10 -11.41
N CYS A 42 -30.03 -15.93 -10.90
CA CYS A 42 -28.66 -15.47 -10.77
C CYS A 42 -28.03 -15.96 -9.45
N ILE A 43 -26.73 -16.27 -9.50
CA ILE A 43 -25.91 -16.69 -8.36
C ILE A 43 -24.60 -15.91 -8.38
N GLY A 44 -24.09 -15.53 -7.20
CA GLY A 44 -22.71 -15.10 -7.03
C GLY A 44 -22.52 -13.73 -6.39
N ASN A 45 -23.56 -12.90 -6.35
CA ASN A 45 -23.54 -11.63 -5.64
C ASN A 45 -23.97 -11.82 -4.18
N GLU A 46 -23.38 -11.03 -3.28
CA GLU A 46 -23.98 -10.84 -1.96
C GLU A 46 -25.35 -10.19 -2.18
N ILE A 47 -26.40 -10.86 -1.72
CA ILE A 47 -27.76 -10.36 -1.83
C ILE A 47 -28.01 -9.54 -0.55
N PRO A 48 -28.26 -8.22 -0.65
CA PRO A 48 -28.60 -7.41 0.50
C PRO A 48 -29.76 -8.03 1.26
N PHE A 49 -29.69 -7.98 2.59
CA PHE A 49 -30.74 -8.47 3.49
C PHE A 49 -30.99 -9.99 3.45
N ALA A 50 -30.27 -10.76 2.63
CA ALA A 50 -30.35 -12.21 2.68
C ALA A 50 -29.76 -12.72 4.00
N ALA A 51 -30.47 -13.64 4.65
CA ALA A 51 -29.99 -14.22 5.89
C ALA A 51 -28.72 -15.07 5.65
N PRO A 52 -27.71 -15.03 6.55
CA PRO A 52 -26.45 -15.74 6.36
C PRO A 52 -26.61 -17.26 6.14
N TRP A 53 -27.65 -17.86 6.71
CA TRP A 53 -27.94 -19.29 6.59
C TRP A 53 -28.48 -19.71 5.20
N HIS A 54 -28.82 -18.75 4.34
CA HIS A 54 -29.16 -19.07 2.94
C HIS A 54 -27.95 -19.57 2.14
N ASP A 55 -26.73 -19.26 2.60
CA ASP A 55 -25.45 -19.70 2.03
C ASP A 55 -25.42 -19.67 0.49
N ARG A 56 -25.19 -18.46 -0.05
CA ARG A 56 -25.20 -18.14 -1.49
C ARG A 56 -26.57 -18.42 -2.14
N PRO A 57 -27.59 -17.62 -1.79
CA PRO A 57 -28.90 -17.78 -2.39
C PRO A 57 -28.86 -17.53 -3.90
N ARG A 58 -29.87 -18.09 -4.55
CA ARG A 58 -30.26 -17.82 -5.93
C ARG A 58 -31.25 -16.66 -5.91
N VAL A 59 -31.09 -15.69 -6.81
CA VAL A 59 -31.99 -14.54 -6.90
C VAL A 59 -32.60 -14.40 -8.28
N HIS A 60 -33.88 -14.10 -8.31
CA HIS A 60 -34.58 -13.59 -9.47
C HIS A 60 -35.25 -12.28 -9.06
N ARG A 61 -35.18 -11.24 -9.90
CA ARG A 61 -35.61 -9.88 -9.54
C ARG A 61 -36.63 -9.37 -10.54
N LEU A 62 -37.61 -8.63 -10.04
CA LEU A 62 -38.42 -7.71 -10.80
C LEU A 62 -37.80 -6.32 -10.63
N VAL A 63 -37.13 -5.84 -11.68
CA VAL A 63 -36.43 -4.56 -11.69
C VAL A 63 -37.41 -3.48 -12.16
N PRO A 64 -37.58 -2.38 -11.40
CA PRO A 64 -38.45 -1.29 -11.82
C PRO A 64 -37.84 -0.60 -13.06
N MET A 65 -38.66 -0.40 -14.09
CA MET A 65 -38.22 0.19 -15.37
C MET A 65 -38.29 1.72 -15.39
N SER A 66 -38.68 2.33 -14.27
CA SER A 66 -38.67 3.77 -14.06
C SER A 66 -37.95 4.08 -12.75
N SER A 67 -37.35 5.27 -12.69
CA SER A 67 -36.76 5.79 -11.45
C SER A 67 -37.79 5.84 -10.30
N PRO A 68 -37.32 5.77 -9.04
CA PRO A 68 -38.17 6.04 -7.89
C PRO A 68 -38.87 7.39 -8.02
N GLY A 69 -40.10 7.49 -7.53
CA GLY A 69 -40.84 8.75 -7.53
C GLY A 69 -40.21 9.81 -6.62
N ASP A 70 -40.60 11.07 -6.83
CA ASP A 70 -40.03 12.25 -6.14
C ASP A 70 -40.01 12.12 -4.61
N ASP A 71 -41.02 11.47 -4.02
CA ASP A 71 -41.08 11.27 -2.56
C ASP A 71 -39.93 10.40 -2.04
N ILE A 72 -39.56 9.36 -2.80
CA ILE A 72 -38.43 8.49 -2.45
C ILE A 72 -37.11 9.24 -2.67
N VAL A 73 -37.00 10.04 -3.73
CA VAL A 73 -35.82 10.90 -3.97
C VAL A 73 -35.59 11.86 -2.81
N ARG A 74 -36.64 12.50 -2.30
CA ARG A 74 -36.55 13.39 -1.13
C ARG A 74 -36.09 12.66 0.13
N LEU A 75 -36.48 11.39 0.32
CA LEU A 75 -36.00 10.58 1.44
C LEU A 75 -34.52 10.24 1.29
N ILE A 76 -34.05 9.94 0.07
CA ILE A 76 -32.63 9.71 -0.23
C ILE A 76 -31.79 10.96 0.03
N GLU A 77 -32.33 12.16 -0.18
CA GLU A 77 -31.60 13.41 0.05
C GLU A 77 -31.58 13.85 1.53
N SER A 78 -32.42 13.26 2.38
CA SER A 78 -32.58 13.66 3.78
C SER A 78 -31.75 12.80 4.74
N GLU A 79 -30.66 13.38 5.26
CA GLU A 79 -29.81 12.71 6.27
C GLU A 79 -30.55 12.41 7.59
N ASP A 80 -31.52 13.26 7.96
CA ASP A 80 -32.37 13.02 9.13
C ASP A 80 -33.27 11.80 8.91
N ALA A 81 -33.85 11.65 7.72
CA ALA A 81 -34.69 10.49 7.39
C ALA A 81 -33.88 9.20 7.35
N LYS A 82 -32.66 9.22 6.78
CA LYS A 82 -31.74 8.08 6.78
C LYS A 82 -31.37 7.65 8.19
N SER A 83 -31.02 8.62 9.04
CA SER A 83 -30.65 8.37 10.44
C SER A 83 -31.83 7.77 11.19
N TRP A 84 -33.03 8.35 11.04
CA TRP A 84 -34.25 7.82 11.65
C TRP A 84 -34.56 6.39 11.20
N LEU A 85 -34.49 6.10 9.89
CA LEU A 85 -34.72 4.76 9.37
C LEU A 85 -33.71 3.78 9.96
N LYS A 86 -32.41 4.09 9.89
CA LYS A 86 -31.35 3.22 10.43
C LYS A 86 -31.56 2.90 11.92
N GLU A 87 -31.97 3.87 12.72
CA GLU A 87 -32.25 3.69 14.14
C GLU A 87 -33.50 2.83 14.41
N ASN A 88 -34.53 2.92 13.57
CA ASN A 88 -35.81 2.24 13.80
C ASN A 88 -35.95 0.87 13.10
N ILE A 89 -35.35 0.70 11.93
CA ILE A 89 -35.39 -0.57 11.16
C ILE A 89 -34.08 -1.35 11.21
N GLY A 90 -33.01 -0.77 11.76
CA GLY A 90 -31.73 -1.45 12.01
C GLY A 90 -30.77 -1.50 10.81
N PHE A 91 -31.12 -0.88 9.68
CA PHE A 91 -30.26 -0.76 8.50
C PHE A 91 -30.62 0.48 7.67
N ASP A 92 -29.71 0.91 6.79
CA ASP A 92 -29.97 1.98 5.83
C ASP A 92 -30.55 1.39 4.53
N PRO A 93 -31.83 1.65 4.19
CA PRO A 93 -32.46 1.08 3.01
C PRO A 93 -31.93 1.70 1.70
N PHE A 94 -31.21 2.82 1.77
CA PHE A 94 -30.64 3.49 0.60
C PHE A 94 -29.18 3.13 0.34
N GLN A 95 -28.58 2.28 1.19
CA GLN A 95 -27.22 1.78 0.98
C GLN A 95 -27.08 0.98 -0.33
N PHE A 96 -28.17 0.39 -0.80
CA PHE A 96 -28.23 -0.46 -1.99
C PHE A 96 -29.25 0.10 -3.00
N GLU A 97 -28.92 1.25 -3.59
CA GLU A 97 -29.79 1.98 -4.52
C GLU A 97 -30.29 1.11 -5.68
N GLU A 98 -29.48 0.15 -6.14
CA GLU A 98 -29.83 -0.77 -7.22
C GLU A 98 -30.94 -1.76 -6.84
N TRP A 99 -31.33 -1.84 -5.56
CA TRP A 99 -32.43 -2.68 -5.05
C TRP A 99 -33.71 -1.90 -4.76
N LEU A 100 -33.64 -0.57 -4.82
CA LEU A 100 -34.75 0.29 -4.47
C LEU A 100 -35.94 0.10 -5.42
N GLY A 101 -37.11 -0.14 -4.84
CA GLY A 101 -38.34 -0.41 -5.59
C GLY A 101 -38.37 -1.75 -6.32
N SER A 102 -37.34 -2.58 -6.20
CA SER A 102 -37.32 -3.92 -6.80
C SER A 102 -38.02 -4.95 -5.91
N ILE A 103 -38.61 -5.96 -6.54
CA ILE A 103 -39.17 -7.13 -5.84
C ILE A 103 -38.26 -8.31 -6.15
N SER A 104 -37.81 -9.03 -5.12
CA SER A 104 -36.81 -10.08 -5.28
C SER A 104 -37.30 -11.40 -4.72
N LEU A 105 -37.22 -12.45 -5.55
CA LEU A 105 -37.39 -13.83 -5.15
C LEU A 105 -36.02 -14.39 -4.77
N ILE A 106 -35.82 -14.65 -3.48
CA ILE A 106 -34.60 -15.23 -2.93
C ILE A 106 -34.87 -16.69 -2.61
N ALA A 107 -34.17 -17.59 -3.29
CA ALA A 107 -34.31 -19.03 -3.11
C ALA A 107 -32.98 -19.65 -2.66
N PRO A 108 -32.94 -20.46 -1.60
CA PRO A 108 -31.72 -21.20 -1.24
C PRO A 108 -31.34 -22.22 -2.32
N ASP A 109 -30.12 -22.75 -2.23
CA ASP A 109 -29.70 -23.94 -2.99
C ASP A 109 -30.68 -25.08 -2.70
N PRO A 110 -31.37 -25.65 -3.71
CA PRO A 110 -32.44 -26.61 -3.50
C PRO A 110 -31.92 -28.01 -3.21
N LEU A 111 -30.64 -28.31 -3.43
CA LEU A 111 -30.08 -29.67 -3.27
C LEU A 111 -29.09 -29.73 -2.12
N PHE A 112 -28.23 -28.71 -1.97
CA PHE A 112 -27.13 -28.70 -1.00
C PHE A 112 -27.34 -27.64 0.09
N SER A 113 -27.04 -28.01 1.33
CA SER A 113 -27.01 -27.07 2.45
C SER A 113 -25.71 -26.28 2.48
N ASP A 114 -24.61 -26.91 2.05
CA ASP A 114 -23.26 -26.35 2.08
C ASP A 114 -22.36 -27.13 1.11
N VAL A 115 -21.29 -26.50 0.62
CA VAL A 115 -20.25 -27.13 -0.20
C VAL A 115 -18.88 -26.63 0.24
N TRP A 116 -18.11 -27.52 0.85
CA TRP A 116 -16.79 -27.23 1.39
C TRP A 116 -15.70 -27.52 0.39
N ILE A 117 -14.71 -26.64 0.33
CA ILE A 117 -13.45 -26.87 -0.38
C ILE A 117 -12.29 -26.78 0.62
N LYS A 118 -11.45 -27.82 0.69
CA LYS A 118 -10.27 -27.82 1.57
C LYS A 118 -9.12 -28.63 0.99
N ILE A 119 -7.90 -28.30 1.41
CA ILE A 119 -6.73 -29.14 1.14
C ILE A 119 -6.81 -30.35 2.09
N LEU A 120 -6.97 -31.54 1.52
CA LEU A 120 -7.06 -32.81 2.25
C LEU A 120 -5.69 -33.35 2.62
N GLU A 121 -4.75 -33.32 1.67
CA GLU A 121 -3.41 -33.90 1.82
C GLU A 121 -2.38 -33.05 1.09
N LYS A 122 -1.22 -32.84 1.70
CA LYS A 122 -0.04 -32.22 1.08
C LYS A 122 1.07 -33.26 1.06
N LYS A 123 1.56 -33.62 -0.12
CA LYS A 123 2.62 -34.62 -0.25
C LYS A 123 4.01 -33.96 -0.31
N PRO A 124 5.08 -34.69 0.09
CA PRO A 124 6.44 -34.16 0.04
C PRO A 124 6.94 -33.79 -1.36
N ASP A 125 6.36 -34.40 -2.41
CA ASP A 125 6.65 -34.09 -3.82
C ASP A 125 6.03 -32.76 -4.31
N GLY A 126 5.27 -32.08 -3.44
CA GLY A 126 4.57 -30.83 -3.76
C GLY A 126 3.17 -31.04 -4.35
N SER A 127 2.77 -32.28 -4.64
CA SER A 127 1.40 -32.58 -5.06
C SER A 127 0.42 -32.45 -3.90
N GLU A 128 -0.82 -32.10 -4.21
CA GLU A 128 -1.87 -31.89 -3.22
C GLU A 128 -3.17 -32.61 -3.62
N LYS A 129 -3.92 -33.05 -2.61
CA LYS A 129 -5.30 -33.47 -2.80
C LYS A 129 -6.23 -32.40 -2.25
N ILE A 130 -7.18 -31.96 -3.07
CA ILE A 130 -8.24 -31.05 -2.64
C ILE A 130 -9.52 -31.86 -2.52
N LEU A 131 -10.22 -31.69 -1.41
CA LEU A 131 -11.56 -32.21 -1.21
C LEU A 131 -12.57 -31.12 -1.53
N LEU A 132 -13.52 -31.42 -2.41
CA LEU A 132 -14.79 -30.73 -2.53
C LEU A 132 -15.88 -31.64 -1.96
N GLN A 133 -16.60 -31.19 -0.94
CA GLN A 133 -17.63 -31.99 -0.26
C GLN A 133 -18.96 -31.23 -0.24
N ALA A 134 -19.96 -31.77 -0.91
CA ALA A 134 -21.31 -31.22 -0.93
C ALA A 134 -22.20 -31.91 0.13
N HIS A 135 -22.77 -31.11 1.02
CA HIS A 135 -23.69 -31.59 2.05
C HIS A 135 -25.12 -31.51 1.53
N ARG A 136 -25.78 -32.66 1.40
CA ARG A 136 -27.18 -32.74 0.96
C ARG A 136 -28.11 -32.07 1.97
N ARG A 137 -29.12 -31.33 1.49
CA ARG A 137 -30.23 -30.87 2.34
C ARG A 137 -31.07 -32.04 2.80
N LYS A 138 -31.73 -31.89 3.96
CA LYS A 138 -32.71 -32.86 4.45
C LYS A 138 -34.10 -32.45 4.01
N PHE A 139 -34.75 -33.30 3.22
CA PHE A 139 -36.17 -33.18 2.87
C PHE A 139 -36.90 -34.46 3.27
N GLU A 140 -38.23 -34.38 3.45
CA GLU A 140 -39.08 -35.57 3.62
C GLU A 140 -39.07 -36.45 2.37
N THR A 141 -39.00 -35.84 1.19
CA THR A 141 -38.75 -36.51 -0.09
C THR A 141 -37.63 -35.79 -0.81
N TYR A 142 -36.46 -36.43 -0.89
CA TYR A 142 -35.28 -35.84 -1.51
C TYR A 142 -35.27 -36.12 -3.02
N PRO A 143 -34.99 -35.12 -3.89
CA PRO A 143 -34.99 -35.31 -5.34
C PRO A 143 -33.69 -36.01 -5.80
N GLU A 144 -33.58 -37.32 -5.53
CA GLU A 144 -32.40 -38.13 -5.85
C GLU A 144 -32.03 -38.08 -7.35
N ASP A 145 -33.02 -38.05 -8.23
CA ASP A 145 -32.81 -37.96 -9.68
C ASP A 145 -32.10 -36.67 -10.11
N ASP A 146 -32.38 -35.55 -9.43
CA ASP A 146 -31.74 -34.26 -9.72
C ASP A 146 -30.29 -34.26 -9.25
N VAL A 147 -30.02 -34.80 -8.05
CA VAL A 147 -28.68 -34.86 -7.45
C VAL A 147 -27.73 -35.74 -8.25
N ASN A 148 -28.19 -36.91 -8.70
CA ASN A 148 -27.38 -37.82 -9.50
C ASN A 148 -27.02 -37.25 -10.88
N LYS A 149 -27.71 -36.20 -11.34
CA LYS A 149 -27.47 -35.52 -12.61
C LYS A 149 -26.69 -34.21 -12.46
N VAL A 150 -26.30 -33.85 -11.23
CA VAL A 150 -25.52 -32.63 -10.99
C VAL A 150 -24.15 -32.74 -11.66
N SER A 151 -23.79 -31.71 -12.40
CA SER A 151 -22.46 -31.55 -12.98
C SER A 151 -21.66 -30.53 -12.18
N VAL A 152 -20.39 -30.84 -11.91
CA VAL A 152 -19.44 -29.94 -11.26
C VAL A 152 -18.41 -29.50 -12.31
N VAL A 153 -18.12 -28.21 -12.40
CA VAL A 153 -16.99 -27.70 -13.17
C VAL A 153 -15.99 -27.11 -12.21
N THR A 154 -14.77 -27.64 -12.17
CA THR A 154 -13.70 -27.13 -11.31
C THR A 154 -12.85 -26.12 -12.06
N LEU A 155 -12.61 -24.99 -11.42
CA LEU A 155 -11.98 -23.80 -12.00
C LEU A 155 -10.60 -23.58 -11.39
N HIS A 156 -9.55 -23.66 -12.18
CA HIS A 156 -8.16 -23.56 -11.70
C HIS A 156 -7.46 -22.34 -12.31
N GLU A 157 -6.92 -21.47 -11.45
CA GLU A 157 -6.14 -20.29 -11.86
C GLU A 157 -4.74 -20.35 -11.24
N ARG A 158 -3.74 -19.90 -12.00
CA ARG A 158 -2.31 -19.80 -11.65
C ARG A 158 -1.87 -18.34 -11.70
N PRO A 159 -0.67 -17.97 -11.21
CA PRO A 159 -0.20 -16.58 -11.25
C PRO A 159 -0.12 -15.97 -12.65
N SER A 160 -0.07 -16.80 -13.71
CA SER A 160 -0.10 -16.35 -15.11
C SER A 160 -1.49 -16.31 -15.74
N GLY A 161 -2.55 -16.73 -15.03
CA GLY A 161 -3.92 -16.79 -15.54
C GLY A 161 -4.58 -18.17 -15.39
N TRP A 162 -5.65 -18.39 -16.15
CA TRP A 162 -6.46 -19.61 -16.11
C TRP A 162 -5.67 -20.84 -16.57
N LYS A 163 -5.66 -21.90 -15.76
CA LYS A 163 -5.05 -23.19 -16.10
C LYS A 163 -6.06 -24.13 -16.75
N ASN A 164 -7.24 -24.26 -16.15
CA ASN A 164 -8.25 -25.21 -16.59
C ASN A 164 -9.65 -24.86 -16.07
N ALA A 165 -10.67 -25.29 -16.82
CA ALA A 165 -12.05 -25.43 -16.40
C ALA A 165 -12.49 -26.85 -16.80
N SER A 166 -12.50 -27.79 -15.86
CA SER A 166 -12.76 -29.20 -16.15
C SER A 166 -14.08 -29.67 -15.56
N PRO A 167 -14.90 -30.42 -16.32
CA PRO A 167 -16.06 -31.10 -15.77
C PRO A 167 -15.62 -32.21 -14.80
N SER A 168 -16.45 -32.47 -13.80
CA SER A 168 -16.28 -33.42 -12.72
C SER A 168 -17.66 -33.79 -12.15
N SER A 169 -17.71 -34.81 -11.32
CA SER A 169 -18.93 -35.25 -10.65
C SER A 169 -18.62 -35.64 -9.20
N PHE A 170 -19.59 -35.45 -8.32
CA PHE A 170 -19.53 -36.03 -6.99
C PHE A 170 -19.72 -37.55 -7.07
N ASP A 171 -19.15 -38.28 -6.11
CA ASP A 171 -19.52 -39.66 -5.85
C ASP A 171 -20.87 -39.76 -5.10
N SER A 172 -21.27 -40.99 -4.73
CA SER A 172 -22.53 -41.23 -4.01
C SER A 172 -22.64 -40.46 -2.70
N ASP A 173 -21.51 -40.17 -2.05
CA ASP A 173 -21.45 -39.51 -0.75
C ASP A 173 -21.33 -37.98 -0.88
N GLY A 174 -21.38 -37.43 -2.10
CA GLY A 174 -21.24 -36.00 -2.33
C GLY A 174 -19.78 -35.53 -2.28
N ILE A 175 -18.82 -36.43 -2.50
CA ILE A 175 -17.40 -36.16 -2.40
C ILE A 175 -16.75 -36.12 -3.79
N LEU A 176 -15.88 -35.14 -4.00
CA LEU A 176 -15.01 -35.03 -5.17
C LEU A 176 -13.59 -34.75 -4.69
N ILE A 177 -12.63 -35.60 -5.11
CA ILE A 177 -11.22 -35.43 -4.79
C ILE A 177 -10.47 -35.00 -6.05
N LEU A 178 -9.87 -33.82 -5.99
CA LEU A 178 -9.02 -33.28 -7.06
C LEU A 178 -7.56 -33.59 -6.74
N ASN A 179 -6.91 -34.32 -7.65
CA ASN A 179 -5.48 -34.61 -7.57
C ASN A 179 -4.71 -33.51 -8.31
N MET A 180 -3.96 -32.72 -7.56
CA MET A 180 -3.17 -31.61 -8.08
C MET A 180 -1.70 -32.03 -8.13
N PRO A 181 -1.04 -32.02 -9.31
CA PRO A 181 0.37 -32.38 -9.42
C PRO A 181 1.29 -31.34 -8.79
N ASP A 182 0.79 -30.12 -8.58
CA ASP A 182 1.50 -28.99 -7.99
C ASP A 182 0.65 -28.38 -6.87
N PRO A 183 1.24 -27.56 -5.97
CA PRO A 183 0.49 -26.85 -4.95
C PRO A 183 -0.63 -26.02 -5.57
N ALA A 184 -1.84 -26.17 -5.05
CA ALA A 184 -3.02 -25.46 -5.51
C ALA A 184 -2.89 -23.95 -5.27
N TRP A 185 -3.07 -23.16 -6.33
CA TRP A 185 -2.96 -21.71 -6.23
C TRP A 185 -4.31 -21.09 -5.89
N LYS A 186 -5.18 -20.91 -6.89
CA LYS A 186 -6.58 -20.56 -6.71
C LYS A 186 -7.46 -21.65 -7.31
N VAL A 187 -8.48 -22.06 -6.56
CA VAL A 187 -9.42 -23.09 -6.98
C VAL A 187 -10.83 -22.62 -6.69
N GLY A 188 -11.71 -22.81 -7.67
CA GLY A 188 -13.12 -22.51 -7.60
C GLY A 188 -13.93 -23.65 -8.20
N TYR A 189 -15.25 -23.52 -8.20
CA TYR A 189 -16.15 -24.48 -8.81
C TYR A 189 -17.47 -23.83 -9.24
N ALA A 190 -18.15 -24.47 -10.18
CA ALA A 190 -19.54 -24.22 -10.52
C ALA A 190 -20.31 -25.55 -10.46
N ILE A 191 -21.49 -25.54 -9.86
CA ILE A 191 -22.36 -26.71 -9.71
C ILE A 191 -23.67 -26.37 -10.42
N SER A 192 -24.06 -27.20 -11.39
CA SER A 192 -25.29 -27.04 -12.15
C SER A 192 -26.09 -28.34 -12.19
N CYS A 193 -27.40 -28.19 -12.25
CA CYS A 193 -28.35 -29.29 -12.40
C CYS A 193 -29.14 -29.07 -13.70
N PRO A 194 -29.29 -30.09 -14.56
CA PRO A 194 -29.99 -29.94 -15.85
C PRO A 194 -31.43 -29.40 -15.72
N THR A 195 -32.11 -29.72 -14.63
CA THR A 195 -33.51 -29.31 -14.38
C THR A 195 -33.62 -27.94 -13.68
N ARG A 196 -32.61 -27.55 -12.90
CA ARG A 196 -32.67 -26.38 -11.99
C ARG A 196 -31.69 -25.27 -12.34
N GLY A 197 -30.91 -25.45 -13.41
CA GLY A 197 -29.89 -24.51 -13.84
C GLY A 197 -28.66 -24.50 -12.93
N LEU A 198 -27.98 -23.36 -12.87
CA LEU A 198 -26.85 -23.15 -11.97
C LEU A 198 -27.35 -23.18 -10.52
N LEU A 199 -26.67 -23.93 -9.65
CA LEU A 199 -27.02 -24.07 -8.23
C LEU A 199 -26.08 -23.29 -7.33
N ARG A 200 -24.78 -23.36 -7.61
CA ARG A 200 -23.75 -22.70 -6.81
C ARG A 200 -22.53 -22.38 -7.67
N MET A 201 -21.87 -21.26 -7.37
CA MET A 201 -20.59 -20.92 -7.96
C MET A 201 -19.66 -20.29 -6.92
N LEU A 202 -18.41 -20.69 -6.95
CA LEU A 202 -17.29 -20.08 -6.23
C LEU A 202 -16.22 -19.72 -7.25
N PRO A 203 -15.93 -18.43 -7.51
CA PRO A 203 -14.80 -18.06 -8.35
C PRO A 203 -13.49 -18.53 -7.73
N PRO A 204 -12.42 -18.77 -8.52
CA PRO A 204 -11.14 -19.22 -7.98
C PRO A 204 -10.61 -18.29 -6.90
N SER A 205 -10.49 -18.83 -5.68
CA SER A 205 -9.95 -18.11 -4.53
C SER A 205 -8.71 -18.82 -3.98
N PRO A 206 -7.76 -18.08 -3.40
CA PRO A 206 -6.56 -18.69 -2.83
C PRO A 206 -6.89 -19.40 -1.52
N PHE A 207 -6.13 -20.45 -1.20
CA PHE A 207 -6.16 -21.06 0.12
C PHE A 207 -5.31 -20.26 1.11
N PHE A 208 -5.84 -20.01 2.31
CA PHE A 208 -5.03 -19.55 3.43
C PHE A 208 -4.02 -20.64 3.82
N ARG A 209 -2.72 -20.33 3.73
CA ARG A 209 -1.63 -21.29 3.94
C ARG A 209 -0.65 -20.85 5.01
N GLU A 210 -0.32 -19.56 5.03
CA GLU A 210 0.71 -18.98 5.88
C GLU A 210 0.32 -17.54 6.23
N ILE A 211 0.54 -17.14 7.48
CA ILE A 211 0.44 -15.77 7.96
C ILE A 211 1.82 -15.37 8.48
N ASN A 212 2.39 -14.32 7.90
CA ASN A 212 3.66 -13.74 8.34
C ASN A 212 3.38 -12.46 9.10
N THR A 213 3.67 -12.45 10.40
CA THR A 213 3.51 -11.27 11.25
C THR A 213 4.88 -10.73 11.61
N ALA A 214 5.20 -9.52 11.15
CA ALA A 214 6.40 -8.82 11.57
C ALA A 214 6.15 -8.08 12.89
N ILE A 215 6.82 -8.50 13.95
CA ILE A 215 6.84 -7.82 15.25
C ILE A 215 8.07 -6.93 15.28
N ASN A 216 7.85 -5.62 15.21
CA ASN A 216 8.90 -4.62 15.38
C ASN A 216 8.92 -4.18 16.85
N ILE A 217 10.04 -4.40 17.53
CA ILE A 217 10.22 -3.92 18.89
C ILE A 217 10.84 -2.53 18.82
N THR A 218 10.11 -1.53 19.31
CA THR A 218 10.64 -0.17 19.50
C THR A 218 11.23 -0.10 20.89
N ASN A 219 12.56 -0.08 21.00
CA ASN A 219 13.24 -0.07 22.30
C ASN A 219 13.49 1.35 22.82
N THR A 220 13.63 2.35 21.94
CA THR A 220 14.03 3.70 22.32
C THR A 220 13.39 4.76 21.45
N THR A 221 12.91 5.83 22.09
CA THR A 221 12.41 7.03 21.43
C THR A 221 13.40 8.17 21.66
N TRP A 222 13.79 8.85 20.59
CA TRP A 222 14.69 9.99 20.62
C TRP A 222 13.93 11.27 20.32
N ASP A 223 14.11 12.26 21.18
CA ASP A 223 13.67 13.63 20.94
C ASP A 223 14.88 14.41 20.42
N VAL A 224 14.86 14.75 19.13
CA VAL A 224 15.96 15.44 18.45
C VAL A 224 15.63 16.93 18.39
N SER A 225 16.48 17.77 18.99
CA SER A 225 16.42 19.23 18.80
C SER A 225 17.26 19.64 17.59
N VAL A 226 16.64 20.39 16.69
CA VAL A 226 17.25 20.91 15.47
C VAL A 226 17.56 22.40 15.69
N PRO A 227 18.85 22.80 15.66
CA PRO A 227 19.26 24.17 15.99
C PRO A 227 18.75 25.18 14.95
N SER A 228 18.59 26.44 15.39
CA SER A 228 18.24 27.56 14.52
C SER A 228 19.31 27.82 13.46
N GLY A 229 18.88 28.02 12.22
CA GLY A 229 19.71 28.47 11.09
C GLY A 229 19.53 29.95 10.77
N GLY A 230 19.03 30.76 11.72
CA GLY A 230 18.75 32.19 11.57
C GLY A 230 17.26 32.52 11.50
N ARG A 231 16.92 33.79 11.25
CA ARG A 231 15.53 34.32 11.35
C ARG A 231 14.52 33.57 10.46
N ARG A 232 14.96 32.99 9.34
CA ARG A 232 14.12 32.22 8.40
C ARG A 232 14.05 30.72 8.69
N LYS A 233 14.82 30.24 9.68
CA LYS A 233 14.98 28.83 10.06
C LYS A 233 15.01 28.73 11.60
N PRO A 234 13.86 28.90 12.27
CA PRO A 234 13.81 28.82 13.73
C PRO A 234 14.18 27.41 14.23
N GLU A 235 14.50 27.33 15.52
CA GLU A 235 14.71 26.05 16.21
C GLU A 235 13.44 25.19 16.12
N SER A 236 13.61 23.88 16.01
CA SER A 236 12.51 22.92 15.92
C SER A 236 12.92 21.60 16.56
N SER A 237 11.97 20.70 16.80
CA SER A 237 12.27 19.36 17.30
C SER A 237 11.36 18.32 16.66
N TYR A 238 11.83 17.09 16.62
CA TYR A 238 11.03 15.94 16.20
C TYR A 238 11.34 14.72 17.05
N ARG A 239 10.36 13.83 17.13
CA ARG A 239 10.47 12.54 17.83
C ARG A 239 10.67 11.43 16.80
N THR A 240 11.69 10.60 16.99
CA THR A 240 11.95 9.42 16.15
C THR A 240 12.09 8.17 17.01
N ASN A 241 11.65 7.03 16.47
CA ASN A 241 11.68 5.74 17.16
C ASN A 241 12.80 4.89 16.57
N ARG A 242 13.62 4.28 17.44
CA ARG A 242 14.65 3.30 17.05
C ARG A 242 14.09 1.88 17.14
N ILE A 243 14.06 1.21 15.99
CA ILE A 243 13.65 -0.19 15.84
C ILE A 243 14.93 -1.02 15.81
N THR A 244 15.13 -1.82 16.85
CA THR A 244 16.35 -2.62 17.09
C THR A 244 16.20 -4.05 16.57
N HIS A 245 15.00 -4.63 16.67
CA HIS A 245 14.70 -5.97 16.19
C HIS A 245 13.33 -6.03 15.51
N SER A 246 13.33 -6.57 14.29
CA SER A 246 12.13 -7.16 13.69
C SER A 246 12.23 -8.68 13.80
N SER A 247 11.24 -9.30 14.42
CA SER A 247 11.07 -10.75 14.38
C SER A 247 9.85 -11.05 13.52
N VAL A 248 10.01 -11.91 12.52
CA VAL A 248 8.88 -12.39 11.74
C VAL A 248 8.40 -13.68 12.39
N VAL A 249 7.22 -13.64 12.99
CA VAL A 249 6.53 -14.84 13.47
C VAL A 249 5.74 -15.39 12.31
N GLN A 250 6.15 -16.56 11.84
CA GLN A 250 5.45 -17.31 10.80
C GLN A 250 4.48 -18.28 11.47
N VAL A 251 3.19 -18.17 11.12
CA VAL A 251 2.14 -19.10 11.55
C VAL A 251 1.66 -19.89 10.33
N GLY A 252 1.75 -21.22 10.41
CA GLY A 252 1.42 -22.13 9.33
C GLY A 252 2.64 -22.83 8.72
N GLY A 253 2.41 -23.70 7.75
CA GLY A 253 3.48 -24.37 7.01
C GLY A 253 4.03 -23.46 5.91
N ARG A 254 5.36 -23.42 5.75
CA ARG A 254 6.02 -22.62 4.69
C ARG A 254 5.41 -22.95 3.33
N PHE A 255 5.09 -21.92 2.56
CA PHE A 255 4.65 -22.11 1.18
C PHE A 255 5.66 -22.98 0.43
N PRO A 256 5.24 -24.09 -0.21
CA PRO A 256 6.16 -24.95 -0.93
C PRO A 256 6.82 -24.14 -2.06
N ILE A 257 8.15 -24.28 -2.19
CA ILE A 257 8.91 -23.65 -3.27
C ILE A 257 8.43 -24.28 -4.57
N SER A 258 7.69 -23.50 -5.37
CA SER A 258 7.12 -23.94 -6.64
C SER A 258 7.35 -22.89 -7.73
N GLY A 259 7.20 -23.27 -8.99
CA GLY A 259 7.24 -22.32 -10.11
C GLY A 259 6.23 -21.17 -9.96
N ALA A 260 5.06 -21.44 -9.38
CA ALA A 260 4.06 -20.41 -9.07
C ALA A 260 4.57 -19.41 -8.02
N THR A 261 5.14 -19.89 -6.92
CA THR A 261 5.69 -19.05 -5.85
C THR A 261 6.87 -18.21 -6.35
N ARG A 262 7.75 -18.81 -7.17
CA ARG A 262 8.86 -18.07 -7.80
C ARG A 262 8.37 -16.99 -8.75
N LEU A 263 7.34 -17.29 -9.56
CA LEU A 263 6.80 -16.32 -10.49
C LEU A 263 6.19 -15.11 -9.78
N LEU A 264 5.51 -15.31 -8.65
CA LEU A 264 4.98 -14.20 -7.85
C LEU A 264 6.08 -13.31 -7.30
N GLN A 265 7.17 -13.89 -6.80
CA GLN A 265 8.34 -13.11 -6.38
C GLN A 265 8.90 -12.28 -7.54
N LEU A 266 8.93 -12.84 -8.75
CA LEU A 266 9.40 -12.15 -9.94
C LEU A 266 8.42 -11.07 -10.42
N GLN A 267 7.12 -11.30 -10.31
CA GLN A 267 6.06 -10.33 -10.61
C GLN A 267 6.08 -9.17 -9.60
N GLY A 268 6.15 -9.45 -8.29
CA GLY A 268 6.32 -8.42 -7.28
C GLY A 268 7.62 -7.63 -7.45
N ALA A 269 8.72 -8.30 -7.80
CA ALA A 269 9.96 -7.61 -8.16
C ALA A 269 9.81 -6.77 -9.45
N LYS A 270 8.97 -7.19 -10.40
CA LYS A 270 8.66 -6.38 -11.61
C LYS A 270 7.81 -5.17 -11.25
N GLU A 271 6.77 -5.33 -10.44
CA GLU A 271 5.94 -4.23 -9.95
C GLU A 271 6.78 -3.22 -9.18
N GLU A 272 7.69 -3.70 -8.32
CA GLU A 272 8.63 -2.83 -7.63
C GLU A 272 9.58 -2.13 -8.60
N ARG A 273 10.13 -2.83 -9.60
CA ARG A 273 10.91 -2.19 -10.67
C ARG A 273 10.09 -1.16 -11.45
N LEU A 274 8.81 -1.41 -11.71
CA LEU A 274 7.93 -0.47 -12.41
C LEU A 274 7.61 0.74 -11.55
N ARG A 275 7.35 0.54 -10.25
CA ARG A 275 7.16 1.61 -9.26
C ARG A 275 8.41 2.49 -9.15
N ILE A 276 9.59 1.87 -9.17
CA ILE A 276 10.88 2.57 -9.21
C ILE A 276 11.09 3.26 -10.57
N ALA A 277 10.76 2.61 -11.67
CA ALA A 277 10.97 3.12 -13.02
C ALA A 277 10.02 4.27 -13.39
N SER A 278 8.80 4.28 -12.85
CA SER A 278 7.93 5.46 -12.85
C SER A 278 8.50 6.47 -11.84
N ALA A 279 9.60 7.14 -12.22
CA ALA A 279 10.37 7.99 -11.33
C ALA A 279 9.46 8.92 -10.51
N PRO A 280 9.24 8.67 -9.21
CA PRO A 280 8.47 9.57 -8.37
C PRO A 280 9.15 10.93 -8.37
N GLN A 281 8.36 11.93 -8.71
CA GLN A 281 8.73 13.33 -8.73
C GLN A 281 7.86 14.07 -7.73
N LYS A 282 8.47 14.93 -6.92
CA LYS A 282 7.76 15.80 -6.02
C LYS A 282 8.27 17.22 -6.16
N LEU A 283 7.37 18.13 -6.51
CA LEU A 283 7.62 19.55 -6.35
C LEU A 283 7.62 19.88 -4.86
N LEU A 284 8.70 20.52 -4.43
CA LEU A 284 8.91 21.03 -3.09
C LEU A 284 8.63 22.54 -3.14
N GLY A 285 7.83 23.02 -2.19
CA GLY A 285 7.47 24.43 -2.10
C GLY A 285 6.47 24.90 -3.17
N GLU A 286 5.68 23.99 -3.74
CA GLU A 286 4.59 24.32 -4.66
C GLU A 286 3.42 24.98 -3.90
N ARG A 287 2.98 26.14 -4.39
CA ARG A 287 1.77 26.87 -3.94
C ARG A 287 1.16 27.58 -5.15
N GLU A 288 -0.16 27.82 -5.09
CA GLU A 288 -0.89 28.60 -6.10
C GLU A 288 -0.50 30.08 -6.10
N THR A 289 -0.01 30.60 -4.97
CA THR A 289 0.41 31.99 -4.79
C THR A 289 1.90 32.19 -5.05
N LEU A 290 2.27 33.33 -5.63
CA LEU A 290 3.67 33.68 -5.90
C LEU A 290 4.47 33.75 -4.59
N PHE A 291 5.69 33.22 -4.59
CA PHE A 291 6.54 33.17 -3.38
C PHE A 291 6.75 34.55 -2.71
N THR A 292 6.75 35.62 -3.49
CA THR A 292 6.89 37.01 -3.02
C THR A 292 5.68 37.53 -2.25
N GLU A 293 4.52 36.92 -2.45
CA GLU A 293 3.24 37.29 -1.83
C GLU A 293 2.96 36.48 -0.56
N LEU A 294 3.76 35.45 -0.29
CA LEU A 294 3.59 34.59 0.89
C LEU A 294 3.95 35.32 2.19
N THR A 295 3.06 35.19 3.16
CA THR A 295 3.29 35.64 4.54
C THR A 295 4.45 34.85 5.18
N ALA A 296 5.01 35.37 6.28
CA ALA A 296 6.09 34.68 6.98
C ALA A 296 5.69 33.27 7.50
N PRO A 297 4.47 33.07 8.08
CA PRO A 297 4.00 31.75 8.48
C PRO A 297 3.84 30.77 7.32
N GLU A 298 3.33 31.21 6.17
CA GLU A 298 3.16 30.35 5.00
C GLU A 298 4.50 29.86 4.45
N ARG A 299 5.51 30.75 4.39
CA ARG A 299 6.87 30.35 4.01
C ARG A 299 7.49 29.37 5.00
N GLN A 300 7.18 29.51 6.28
CA GLN A 300 7.64 28.56 7.29
C GLN A 300 6.97 27.19 7.13
N GLN A 301 5.67 27.16 6.87
CA GLN A 301 4.96 25.90 6.61
C GLN A 301 5.47 25.23 5.35
N MET A 302 5.67 25.99 4.27
CA MET A 302 6.21 25.49 3.01
C MET A 302 7.59 24.83 3.17
N ARG A 303 8.47 25.44 3.99
CA ARG A 303 9.74 24.83 4.39
C ARG A 303 9.53 23.55 5.17
N LYS A 304 8.67 23.59 6.19
CA LYS A 304 8.38 22.44 7.05
C LYS A 304 7.89 21.25 6.23
N ASP A 305 6.97 21.47 5.29
CA ASP A 305 6.43 20.44 4.39
C ASP A 305 7.55 19.78 3.55
N ALA A 306 8.46 20.59 3.00
CA ALA A 306 9.58 20.10 2.20
C ALA A 306 10.60 19.30 3.04
N GLU A 307 10.93 19.80 4.24
CA GLU A 307 11.84 19.12 5.17
C GLU A 307 11.22 17.82 5.71
N GLU A 308 9.91 17.81 6.00
CA GLU A 308 9.20 16.62 6.46
C GLU A 308 9.14 15.54 5.37
N TYR A 309 8.90 15.93 4.11
CA TYR A 309 8.93 15.01 2.98
C TYR A 309 10.29 14.29 2.85
N VAL A 310 11.39 15.05 2.76
CA VAL A 310 12.75 14.47 2.68
C VAL A 310 13.06 13.65 3.93
N GLY A 311 12.66 14.14 5.10
CA GLY A 311 12.92 13.43 6.33
C GLY A 311 12.15 12.11 6.46
N ASN A 312 10.96 12.01 5.90
CA ASN A 312 10.19 10.76 5.85
C ASN A 312 10.84 9.76 4.89
N LEU A 313 11.32 10.20 3.72
CA LEU A 313 12.10 9.35 2.82
C LEU A 313 13.32 8.73 3.53
N VAL A 314 14.08 9.55 4.28
CA VAL A 314 15.25 9.09 5.03
C VAL A 314 14.87 8.11 6.15
N ALA A 315 13.72 8.31 6.81
CA ALA A 315 13.27 7.46 7.91
C ALA A 315 12.92 6.03 7.47
N GLU A 316 12.61 5.82 6.19
CA GLU A 316 12.27 4.52 5.58
C GLU A 316 13.49 3.65 5.21
N ALA A 317 14.69 4.20 5.30
CA ALA A 317 15.92 3.50 4.93
C ALA A 317 16.12 2.20 5.72
N ASN A 318 16.53 1.14 5.02
CA ASN A 318 16.70 -0.19 5.60
C ASN A 318 18.16 -0.57 5.83
N ARG A 319 19.06 -0.04 5.02
CA ARG A 319 20.47 -0.42 4.94
C ARG A 319 21.39 0.79 4.97
N ARG A 320 21.14 1.81 4.14
CA ARG A 320 22.01 2.99 4.07
C ARG A 320 21.30 4.28 3.65
N VAL A 321 21.90 5.39 4.05
CA VAL A 321 21.59 6.74 3.56
C VAL A 321 22.89 7.44 3.20
N ILE A 322 22.96 8.07 2.02
CA ILE A 322 24.09 8.92 1.63
C ILE A 322 23.53 10.27 1.21
N PHE A 323 23.92 11.33 1.92
CA PHE A 323 23.66 12.72 1.51
C PHE A 323 24.85 13.20 0.70
N VAL A 324 24.62 13.67 -0.52
CA VAL A 324 25.63 14.37 -1.34
C VAL A 324 25.11 15.78 -1.56
N ASP A 325 25.70 16.75 -0.88
CA ASP A 325 25.32 18.16 -1.00
C ASP A 325 26.47 19.07 -0.56
N PRO A 326 27.04 19.90 -1.46
CA PRO A 326 28.10 20.84 -1.13
C PRO A 326 27.80 21.80 0.01
N HIS A 327 26.53 22.03 0.32
CA HIS A 327 26.08 22.98 1.32
C HIS A 327 25.33 22.32 2.47
N PHE A 328 25.56 21.02 2.70
CA PHE A 328 25.07 20.34 3.89
C PHE A 328 25.81 20.85 5.12
N CYS A 329 25.10 21.55 6.02
CA CYS A 329 25.70 22.16 7.20
C CYS A 329 25.12 21.51 8.49
N LEU A 330 25.46 22.06 9.66
CA LEU A 330 25.18 21.45 10.97
C LEU A 330 23.68 21.25 11.25
N ARG A 331 22.82 22.17 10.80
CA ARG A 331 21.38 22.06 11.00
C ARG A 331 20.80 20.83 10.30
N GLU A 332 21.26 20.55 9.08
CA GLU A 332 20.78 19.43 8.26
C GLU A 332 21.22 18.07 8.83
N LEU A 333 22.34 18.01 9.56
CA LEU A 333 22.73 16.83 10.35
C LEU A 333 21.60 16.44 11.32
N PHE A 334 21.15 17.39 12.15
CA PHE A 334 20.07 17.12 13.10
C PHE A 334 18.74 16.91 12.40
N ASN A 335 18.45 17.67 11.35
CA ASN A 335 17.16 17.59 10.66
C ASN A 335 16.99 16.28 9.89
N PHE A 336 18.03 15.73 9.27
CA PHE A 336 17.90 14.58 8.35
C PHE A 336 18.74 13.37 8.76
N ALA A 337 20.03 13.54 9.03
CA ALA A 337 20.95 12.42 9.17
C ALA A 337 20.65 11.52 10.40
N LEU A 338 19.92 12.04 11.39
CA LEU A 338 19.49 11.30 12.58
C LEU A 338 18.09 10.67 12.46
N ARG A 339 17.39 10.86 11.33
CA ARG A 339 16.04 10.32 11.12
C ARG A 339 15.91 8.81 10.88
N PRO A 340 16.91 8.05 10.38
CA PRO A 340 16.73 6.63 10.14
C PRO A 340 16.24 5.88 11.39
N ARG A 341 15.14 5.13 11.24
CA ARG A 341 14.48 4.45 12.36
C ARG A 341 15.13 3.13 12.71
N ARG A 342 15.66 2.41 11.73
CA ARG A 342 16.29 1.11 11.96
C ARG A 342 17.69 1.26 12.52
N GLU A 343 18.01 0.43 13.51
CA GLU A 343 19.38 0.29 13.98
C GLU A 343 20.24 -0.37 12.89
N GLY A 344 21.52 0.04 12.78
CA GLY A 344 22.45 -0.48 11.78
C GLY A 344 22.38 0.16 10.38
N VAL A 345 21.47 1.12 10.14
CA VAL A 345 21.48 1.91 8.91
C VAL A 345 22.74 2.78 8.86
N LYS A 346 23.60 2.57 7.86
CA LYS A 346 24.81 3.38 7.67
C LYS A 346 24.45 4.73 7.05
N VAL A 347 24.77 5.83 7.73
CA VAL A 347 24.55 7.20 7.23
C VAL A 347 25.87 7.84 6.86
N ILE A 348 25.99 8.34 5.64
CA ILE A 348 27.19 9.03 5.13
C ILE A 348 26.78 10.42 4.64
N ILE A 349 27.55 11.44 5.00
CA ILE A 349 27.36 12.82 4.57
C ILE A 349 28.57 13.23 3.73
N VAL A 350 28.35 13.55 2.46
CA VAL A 350 29.35 14.08 1.52
C VAL A 350 29.05 15.57 1.35
N THR A 351 29.89 16.42 1.94
CA THR A 351 29.70 17.88 1.95
C THR A 351 30.93 18.62 1.44
N GLY A 352 30.75 19.87 1.01
CA GLY A 352 31.83 20.72 0.56
C GLY A 352 32.64 21.31 1.72
N LEU A 353 33.81 21.85 1.41
CA LEU A 353 34.64 22.55 2.38
C LEU A 353 33.96 23.85 2.87
N ILE A 354 33.21 24.56 2.01
CA ILE A 354 32.60 25.88 2.31
C ILE A 354 31.08 25.88 2.00
N CYS A 355 30.22 26.31 2.95
CA CYS A 355 28.78 26.60 2.71
C CYS A 355 28.63 28.07 2.22
N GLN A 356 27.86 28.32 1.15
CA GLN A 356 27.72 29.66 0.51
C GLN A 356 27.24 30.79 1.45
N ASN A 357 26.55 30.47 2.55
CA ASN A 357 25.89 31.44 3.41
C ASN A 357 26.72 31.93 4.62
N GLU A 358 27.98 31.51 4.76
CA GLU A 358 28.83 31.85 5.92
C GLU A 358 30.18 32.52 5.53
N MET A 359 30.28 33.16 4.35
CA MET A 359 31.47 33.92 3.97
C MET A 359 31.51 35.32 4.61
N PRO A 360 32.63 35.74 5.24
CA PRO A 360 32.98 37.14 5.31
C PRO A 360 33.40 37.65 3.91
N PRO A 361 33.14 38.92 3.58
CA PRO A 361 33.71 39.52 2.38
C PRO A 361 35.24 39.58 2.50
N GLY A 362 35.98 39.01 1.54
CA GLY A 362 37.43 39.23 1.37
C GLY A 362 38.36 38.02 1.48
N LEU A 363 37.87 36.79 1.71
CA LEU A 363 38.78 35.65 1.92
C LEU A 363 39.47 35.10 0.65
N PHE A 364 39.00 35.48 -0.53
CA PHE A 364 39.65 35.19 -1.81
C PHE A 364 39.47 36.38 -2.75
N SER A 365 40.28 37.43 -2.59
CA SER A 365 40.55 38.29 -3.75
C SER A 365 41.53 37.55 -4.64
N GLU A 366 41.15 37.33 -5.90
CA GLU A 366 42.02 36.79 -6.93
C GLU A 366 43.33 37.59 -7.00
N GLY A 367 44.46 36.96 -6.68
CA GLY A 367 45.77 37.60 -6.77
C GLY A 367 46.87 36.91 -5.97
N THR A 368 47.55 35.96 -6.63
CA THR A 368 48.87 35.35 -6.32
C THR A 368 49.03 34.40 -5.12
N PRO A 369 49.66 33.21 -5.34
CA PRO A 369 49.98 32.25 -4.29
C PRO A 369 51.40 32.49 -3.78
N GLU A 370 51.59 32.79 -2.50
CA GLU A 370 52.85 32.57 -1.78
C GLU A 370 52.70 33.03 -0.33
N THR A 371 52.39 32.09 0.54
CA THR A 371 53.02 31.92 1.87
C THR A 371 52.32 30.75 2.56
N SER A 372 53.08 29.67 2.71
CA SER A 372 52.77 28.56 3.61
C SER A 372 52.35 29.07 4.99
N PRO A 373 51.34 28.47 5.63
CA PRO A 373 50.94 28.88 6.97
C PRO A 373 52.07 28.51 7.92
N THR A 374 52.83 29.50 8.37
CA THR A 374 53.70 29.35 9.52
C THR A 374 52.84 28.94 10.72
N GLU A 375 53.25 27.83 11.32
CA GLU A 375 52.83 27.33 12.63
C GLU A 375 52.69 28.50 13.62
N ASP A 376 51.68 28.46 14.49
CA ASP A 376 51.32 29.46 15.52
C ASP A 376 50.26 30.53 15.19
N LYS A 377 49.17 30.15 14.52
CA LYS A 377 47.87 30.82 14.73
C LYS A 377 46.86 29.86 15.37
N PRO A 378 46.13 30.29 16.41
CA PRO A 378 45.33 29.40 17.23
C PRO A 378 44.19 28.78 16.39
N SER A 379 43.99 27.48 16.57
CA SER A 379 42.98 26.58 15.99
C SER A 379 41.50 27.02 16.15
N VAL A 380 41.25 28.24 16.58
CA VAL A 380 39.95 28.80 16.98
C VAL A 380 39.20 29.47 15.81
N GLU A 381 39.85 29.75 14.68
CA GLU A 381 39.19 30.40 13.53
C GLU A 381 38.70 29.46 12.42
N MET A 382 39.27 28.26 12.25
CA MET A 382 38.80 27.31 11.22
C MET A 382 37.38 26.80 11.49
N ASP A 383 37.02 26.62 12.77
CA ASP A 383 35.67 26.25 13.20
C ASP A 383 34.61 27.29 12.78
N LYS A 384 34.99 28.52 12.40
CA LYS A 384 34.03 29.55 11.97
C LYS A 384 33.61 29.46 10.50
N PHE A 385 34.39 28.81 9.63
CA PHE A 385 34.22 28.95 8.17
C PHE A 385 34.05 27.63 7.41
N TYR A 386 34.27 26.49 8.06
CA TYR A 386 34.24 25.18 7.40
C TYR A 386 33.17 24.25 8.01
N PRO A 387 31.96 24.21 7.42
CA PRO A 387 30.82 23.43 7.91
C PRO A 387 31.11 21.93 8.11
N GLY A 388 31.91 21.33 7.22
CA GLY A 388 32.31 19.93 7.34
C GLY A 388 33.07 19.62 8.63
N TYR A 389 33.96 20.54 9.08
CA TYR A 389 34.67 20.39 10.35
C TYR A 389 33.75 20.52 11.56
N ARG A 390 32.78 21.44 11.51
CA ARG A 390 31.74 21.55 12.56
C ARG A 390 30.93 20.27 12.69
N ILE A 391 30.51 19.70 11.57
CA ILE A 391 29.78 18.42 11.53
C ILE A 391 30.65 17.33 12.16
N LYS A 392 31.92 17.21 11.75
CA LYS A 392 32.83 16.20 12.29
C LYS A 392 33.00 16.32 13.82
N LYS A 393 33.27 17.53 14.30
CA LYS A 393 33.42 17.83 15.73
C LYS A 393 32.16 17.50 16.53
N GLU A 394 30.99 17.84 15.98
CA GLU A 394 29.71 17.50 16.62
C GLU A 394 29.43 16.00 16.61
N LEU A 395 29.75 15.30 15.53
CA LEU A 395 29.63 13.83 15.45
C LEU A 395 30.55 13.13 16.46
N ASP A 396 31.77 13.60 16.65
CA ASP A 396 32.68 13.07 17.67
C ASP A 396 32.11 13.26 19.09
N ARG A 397 31.42 14.38 19.35
CA ARG A 397 30.70 14.63 20.60
C ARG A 397 29.48 13.71 20.79
N LEU A 398 28.74 13.43 19.71
CA LEU A 398 27.54 12.61 19.74
C LEU A 398 27.82 11.10 19.68
N ARG A 399 29.01 10.69 19.23
CA ARG A 399 29.39 9.28 19.06
C ARG A 399 29.12 8.38 20.28
N PRO A 400 29.36 8.81 21.54
CA PRO A 400 29.00 8.00 22.71
C PRO A 400 27.50 7.74 22.86
N GLN A 401 26.64 8.63 22.36
CA GLN A 401 25.18 8.52 22.44
C GLN A 401 24.61 7.75 21.23
N LEU A 402 25.18 7.98 20.04
CA LEU A 402 24.70 7.42 18.78
C LEU A 402 25.26 6.02 18.49
N GLY A 403 26.41 5.65 19.06
CA GLY A 403 27.02 4.33 18.88
C GLY A 403 27.26 4.01 17.41
N GLN A 404 26.84 2.82 16.97
CA GLN A 404 26.96 2.40 15.56
C GLN A 404 26.05 3.19 14.60
N GLY A 405 25.07 3.94 15.12
CA GLY A 405 24.21 4.81 14.34
C GLY A 405 24.79 6.21 14.09
N THR A 406 26.03 6.47 14.51
CA THR A 406 26.71 7.76 14.26
C THR A 406 26.96 7.92 12.76
N PRO A 407 26.49 9.02 12.13
CA PRO A 407 26.81 9.31 10.73
C PRO A 407 28.33 9.47 10.50
N ASP A 408 28.79 9.06 9.33
CA ASP A 408 30.12 9.38 8.81
C ASP A 408 30.04 10.69 7.99
N VAL A 409 31.09 11.51 8.06
CA VAL A 409 31.20 12.73 7.23
C VAL A 409 32.46 12.68 6.36
N PHE A 410 32.27 12.94 5.08
CA PHE A 410 33.30 13.08 4.07
C PHE A 410 33.27 14.52 3.54
N ILE A 411 34.42 15.20 3.61
CA ILE A 411 34.57 16.57 3.11
C ILE A 411 35.21 16.47 1.74
N MET A 412 34.50 16.92 0.71
CA MET A 412 35.00 16.89 -0.67
C MET A 412 36.23 17.80 -0.80
N PRO A 413 37.33 17.31 -1.41
CA PRO A 413 38.47 18.15 -1.75
C PRO A 413 38.10 19.17 -2.84
N GLY A 414 38.77 20.33 -2.83
CA GLY A 414 38.58 21.40 -3.81
C GLY A 414 37.97 22.68 -3.25
N GLY A 415 38.40 23.83 -3.77
CA GLY A 415 37.79 25.14 -3.51
C GLY A 415 36.44 25.31 -4.24
N LYS A 416 35.83 26.49 -4.13
CA LYS A 416 34.49 26.81 -4.66
C LYS A 416 34.26 26.38 -6.12
N ASP A 417 35.31 26.42 -6.96
CA ASP A 417 35.24 26.16 -8.41
C ASP A 417 35.78 24.77 -8.82
N ARG A 418 36.09 23.88 -7.86
CA ARG A 418 36.64 22.54 -8.11
C ARG A 418 35.96 21.44 -7.27
N LEU A 419 34.67 21.60 -6.96
CA LEU A 419 33.93 20.58 -6.24
C LEU A 419 33.70 19.34 -7.12
N LEU A 420 33.96 18.15 -6.57
CA LEU A 420 33.71 16.88 -7.26
C LEU A 420 32.23 16.67 -7.60
N PHE A 421 31.33 17.11 -6.73
CA PHE A 421 29.89 17.12 -6.98
C PHE A 421 29.34 18.54 -6.81
N HIS A 422 28.64 19.03 -7.84
CA HIS A 422 27.80 20.22 -7.75
C HIS A 422 26.31 19.86 -7.60
N ASP A 423 25.92 18.71 -8.15
CA ASP A 423 24.58 18.15 -8.04
C ASP A 423 24.34 17.57 -6.65
N ARG A 424 23.08 17.61 -6.20
CA ARG A 424 22.68 17.04 -4.90
C ARG A 424 21.98 15.71 -5.09
N PHE A 425 22.43 14.73 -4.33
CA PHE A 425 21.87 13.40 -4.33
C PHE A 425 21.50 12.96 -2.91
N LEU A 426 20.39 12.27 -2.81
CA LEU A 426 20.01 11.48 -1.63
C LEU A 426 19.95 10.02 -2.04
N VAL A 427 20.88 9.21 -1.54
CA VAL A 427 20.84 7.77 -1.70
C VAL A 427 20.10 7.17 -0.53
N ILE A 428 19.06 6.38 -0.79
CA ILE A 428 18.35 5.56 0.20
C ILE A 428 18.41 4.13 -0.29
N ASP A 429 19.12 3.28 0.44
CA ASP A 429 19.39 1.90 0.07
C ASP A 429 20.01 1.77 -1.34
N ASP A 430 19.24 1.33 -2.33
CA ASP A 430 19.69 1.15 -3.73
C ASP A 430 19.08 2.18 -4.69
N LEU A 431 18.42 3.20 -4.13
CA LEU A 431 17.70 4.23 -4.86
C LEU A 431 18.40 5.58 -4.70
N VAL A 432 18.50 6.32 -5.78
CA VAL A 432 19.05 7.68 -5.81
C VAL A 432 17.94 8.65 -6.10
N TRP A 433 17.85 9.71 -5.30
CA TRP A 433 17.02 10.87 -5.53
C TRP A 433 17.90 12.04 -5.91
N PHE A 434 17.64 12.64 -7.06
CA PHE A 434 18.19 13.93 -7.44
C PHE A 434 17.41 15.04 -6.73
N CYS A 435 18.13 15.93 -6.05
CA CYS A 435 17.56 17.08 -5.38
C CYS A 435 18.01 18.35 -6.11
N GLY A 436 17.07 19.05 -6.75
CA GLY A 436 17.35 20.37 -7.34
C GLY A 436 17.87 21.37 -6.29
N PRO A 437 17.12 21.64 -5.20
CA PRO A 437 17.60 22.46 -4.10
C PRO A 437 18.60 21.71 -3.21
N SER A 438 19.50 22.46 -2.58
CA SER A 438 20.31 21.97 -1.45
C SER A 438 19.40 21.58 -0.28
N PHE A 439 19.83 20.63 0.55
CA PHE A 439 19.09 20.23 1.75
C PHE A 439 18.95 21.39 2.74
N ASN A 440 19.88 22.35 2.70
CA ASN A 440 19.79 23.57 3.50
C ASN A 440 18.78 24.59 2.94
N GLU A 441 18.30 24.44 1.71
CA GLU A 441 17.45 25.40 0.99
C GLU A 441 16.06 24.84 0.68
N LEU A 442 15.72 23.68 1.27
CA LEU A 442 14.41 23.05 1.08
C LEU A 442 13.28 24.01 1.46
N GLY A 443 12.33 24.17 0.55
CA GLY A 443 11.19 25.07 0.70
C GLY A 443 11.55 26.54 0.89
N GLU A 444 12.76 26.98 0.50
CA GLU A 444 13.06 28.42 0.32
C GLU A 444 12.64 28.93 -1.06
N ARG A 445 12.52 28.02 -2.02
CA ARG A 445 12.06 28.25 -3.38
C ARG A 445 11.43 26.98 -3.91
N ILE A 446 10.69 27.10 -5.01
CA ILE A 446 10.19 25.92 -5.73
C ILE A 446 11.39 25.07 -6.16
N GLY A 447 11.37 23.80 -5.80
CA GLY A 447 12.40 22.83 -6.13
C GLY A 447 11.77 21.52 -6.56
N LEU A 448 12.54 20.68 -7.26
CA LEU A 448 12.12 19.34 -7.63
C LEU A 448 13.03 18.33 -6.94
N ILE A 449 12.42 17.32 -6.34
CA ILE A 449 13.11 16.08 -5.99
C ILE A 449 12.55 14.97 -6.88
N SER A 450 13.44 14.23 -7.53
CA SER A 450 13.09 13.16 -8.47
C SER A 450 13.93 11.94 -8.20
N GLN A 451 13.33 10.77 -8.19
CA GLN A 451 14.11 9.53 -8.24
C GLN A 451 14.83 9.42 -9.58
N ALA A 452 16.08 8.95 -9.56
CA ALA A 452 16.88 8.73 -10.75
C ALA A 452 16.63 7.33 -11.33
N HIS A 453 16.39 7.26 -12.64
CA HIS A 453 16.13 6.02 -13.36
C HIS A 453 17.31 5.01 -13.28
N GLU A 454 18.56 5.49 -13.30
CA GLU A 454 19.76 4.66 -13.22
C GLU A 454 20.54 4.86 -11.91
N SER A 455 19.87 4.59 -10.79
CA SER A 455 20.45 4.73 -9.45
C SER A 455 21.79 4.00 -9.28
N SER A 456 21.93 2.80 -9.85
CA SER A 456 23.16 1.98 -9.70
C SER A 456 24.42 2.61 -10.32
N ALA A 457 24.28 3.34 -11.43
CA ALA A 457 25.41 4.01 -12.08
C ALA A 457 25.90 5.19 -11.22
N ILE A 458 24.96 5.99 -10.70
CA ILE A 458 25.27 7.14 -9.85
C ILE A 458 25.90 6.69 -8.52
N ILE A 459 25.34 5.65 -7.90
CA ILE A 459 25.88 5.06 -6.67
C ILE A 459 27.35 4.65 -6.86
N LYS A 460 27.69 3.99 -7.97
CA LYS A 460 29.09 3.60 -8.24
C LYS A 460 30.03 4.80 -8.28
N VAL A 461 29.62 5.91 -8.91
CA VAL A 461 30.43 7.13 -8.97
C VAL A 461 30.61 7.73 -7.57
N ILE A 462 29.54 7.78 -6.76
CA ILE A 462 29.60 8.24 -5.36
C ILE A 462 30.55 7.34 -4.54
N GLU A 463 30.43 6.02 -4.68
CA GLU A 463 31.28 5.05 -3.97
C GLU A 463 32.75 5.15 -4.37
N MET A 464 33.06 5.45 -5.65
CA MET A 464 34.44 5.69 -6.09
C MET A 464 35.07 6.90 -5.38
N VAL A 465 34.29 7.97 -5.16
CA VAL A 465 34.76 9.17 -4.44
C VAL A 465 34.95 8.89 -2.94
N LEU A 466 34.13 7.99 -2.37
CA LEU A 466 34.25 7.56 -0.97
C LEU A 466 35.39 6.57 -0.73
N ASP A 467 36.02 6.03 -1.79
CA ASP A 467 37.12 5.07 -1.66
C ASP A 467 38.42 5.79 -1.21
N PRO A 468 39.02 5.38 -0.07
CA PRO A 468 40.25 5.99 0.45
C PRO A 468 41.41 5.94 -0.55
N ARG A 469 41.41 5.01 -1.52
CA ARG A 469 42.45 4.89 -2.54
C ARG A 469 42.43 6.02 -3.58
N PHE A 470 41.31 6.73 -3.69
CA PHE A 470 41.18 7.95 -4.48
C PHE A 470 41.37 9.23 -3.64
N SER A 471 41.53 9.09 -2.32
CA SER A 471 41.82 10.19 -1.38
C SER A 471 43.33 10.47 -1.28
N LEU A 472 44.00 10.60 -2.43
CA LEU A 472 45.41 10.99 -2.49
C LEU A 472 45.53 12.52 -2.34
N GLU A 473 46.41 12.94 -1.43
CA GLU A 473 46.92 14.30 -1.20
C GLU A 473 45.99 15.31 -0.46
N VAL A 474 45.72 15.06 0.83
CA VAL A 474 45.26 16.13 1.77
C VAL A 474 46.02 16.08 3.11
N GLU A 475 47.20 15.45 3.16
CA GLU A 475 48.10 15.52 4.34
C GLU A 475 49.14 16.64 4.24
N SER A 476 49.03 17.55 3.27
CA SER A 476 49.98 18.66 3.08
C SER A 476 49.30 20.00 2.75
N ILE A 477 48.32 20.42 3.54
CA ILE A 477 47.82 21.81 3.56
C ILE A 477 47.82 22.33 4.99
#